data_AF-A0A085FAQ5-F1
#
_entry.id   AF-A0A085FAQ5-F1
#
_cell.length_a   1.000
_cell.length_b   1.000
_cell.length_c   1.000
_cell.angle_alpha   90.00
_cell.angle_beta   90.00
_cell.angle_gamma   90.00
#
_symmetry.space_group_name_H-M   'P 1'
#
loop_
_entity.id
_entity.type
_entity.pdbx_description
1 polymer ?
#
loop_
_entity_poly.entity_id
_entity_poly.type
_entity_poly.pdbx_seq_one_letter_code
_entity_poly.pdbx_strand_id
1 'polypeptide(L)'
;MRLALGLVGLIALTAPAFAVAPTPAQKAEFYQVCMGIASDDTLCACKADAAMSLIDERFMGVVIKSMQGGSPAEGDYVAYNTYVAKSNQVCKPDY
;
A
#
# COMPACT_ATOMS: atom_id res chain seq x y z
N MET A 1 50.45 10.36 25.24
CA MET A 1 50.32 10.19 23.78
C MET A 1 49.63 8.84 23.52
N ARG A 2 48.35 8.89 23.11
CA ARG A 2 47.72 8.09 22.03
C ARG A 2 48.03 6.56 22.03
N LEU A 3 47.05 5.68 22.19
CA LEU A 3 46.10 5.35 21.13
C LEU A 3 44.76 4.91 21.73
N ALA A 4 43.70 5.65 21.42
CA ALA A 4 42.33 5.19 21.55
C ALA A 4 42.09 4.11 20.49
N LEU A 5 41.71 2.91 20.93
CA LEU A 5 41.29 1.82 20.06
C LEU A 5 39.94 2.22 19.45
N GLY A 6 39.97 2.60 18.17
CA GLY A 6 38.83 3.14 17.43
C GLY A 6 37.72 2.11 17.31
N LEU A 7 36.61 2.41 17.97
CA LEU A 7 35.30 1.83 17.70
C LEU A 7 34.92 2.20 16.27
N VAL A 8 35.17 1.30 15.31
CA VAL A 8 34.69 1.44 13.93
C VAL A 8 33.16 1.36 13.99
N GLY A 9 32.55 2.54 14.07
CA GLY A 9 31.10 2.71 14.04
C GLY A 9 30.56 2.15 12.73
N LEU A 10 29.80 1.06 12.86
CA LEU A 10 28.94 0.55 11.81
C LEU A 10 27.82 1.58 11.61
N ILE A 11 28.06 2.59 10.78
CA ILE A 11 27.05 3.52 10.31
C ILE A 11 26.11 2.70 9.43
N ALA A 12 25.06 2.14 10.04
CA ALA A 12 23.95 1.56 9.32
C ALA A 12 23.37 2.69 8.45
N LEU A 13 23.56 2.57 7.13
CA LEU A 13 22.86 3.40 6.17
C LEU A 13 21.37 3.12 6.35
N THR A 14 20.69 3.97 7.11
CA THR A 14 19.24 4.12 7.03
C THR A 14 18.95 4.78 5.69
N ALA A 15 19.02 4.01 4.61
CA ALA A 15 18.48 4.45 3.34
C ALA A 15 16.99 4.74 3.58
N PRO A 16 16.48 5.91 3.18
CA PRO A 16 15.05 6.14 3.21
C PRO A 16 14.41 5.03 2.37
N ALA A 17 13.49 4.28 2.97
CA ALA A 17 12.65 3.35 2.21
C ALA A 17 11.84 4.21 1.24
N PHE A 18 12.33 4.34 0.01
CA PHE A 18 11.58 4.98 -1.05
C PHE A 18 10.27 4.21 -1.18
N ALA A 19 9.16 4.93 -1.19
CA ALA A 19 7.84 4.35 -1.44
C ALA A 19 7.85 3.72 -2.83
N VAL A 20 8.04 2.41 -2.90
CA VAL A 20 8.05 1.63 -4.14
C VAL A 20 6.62 1.50 -4.63
N ALA A 21 6.37 1.74 -5.91
CA ALA A 21 5.04 1.53 -6.48
C ALA A 21 4.61 0.06 -6.30
N PRO A 22 3.30 -0.24 -6.18
CA PRO A 22 2.85 -1.62 -6.03
C PRO A 22 3.27 -2.49 -7.22
N THR A 23 3.38 -3.79 -7.00
CA THR A 23 3.80 -4.72 -8.05
C THR A 23 2.63 -5.15 -8.93
N PRO A 24 2.87 -5.60 -10.18
CA PRO A 24 1.82 -6.19 -11.02
C PRO A 24 1.11 -7.39 -10.36
N ALA A 25 1.83 -8.16 -9.55
CA ALA A 25 1.26 -9.27 -8.80
C ALA A 25 0.25 -8.80 -7.75
N GLN A 26 0.58 -7.72 -7.01
CA GLN A 26 -0.36 -7.13 -6.06
C GLN A 26 -1.58 -6.50 -6.74
N LYS A 27 -1.40 -5.88 -7.92
CA LYS A 27 -2.54 -5.41 -8.73
C LYS A 27 -3.49 -6.56 -9.07
N ALA A 28 -2.93 -7.70 -9.52
CA ALA A 28 -3.72 -8.88 -9.85
C ALA A 28 -4.42 -9.46 -8.61
N GLU A 29 -3.74 -9.53 -7.47
CA GLU A 29 -4.33 -9.99 -6.21
C GLU A 29 -5.46 -9.07 -5.74
N PHE A 30 -5.24 -7.76 -5.75
CA PHE A 30 -6.27 -6.77 -5.45
C PHE A 30 -7.51 -7.00 -6.30
N TYR A 31 -7.31 -7.13 -7.62
CA TYR A 31 -8.39 -7.35 -8.56
C TYR A 31 -9.18 -8.62 -8.22
N GLN A 32 -8.49 -9.74 -7.98
CA GLN A 32 -9.12 -11.01 -7.64
C GLN A 32 -9.93 -10.93 -6.33
N VAL A 33 -9.35 -10.32 -5.28
CA VAL A 33 -10.07 -10.14 -4.00
C VAL A 33 -11.28 -9.23 -4.18
N CYS A 34 -11.15 -8.14 -4.93
CA CYS A 34 -12.27 -7.25 -5.22
C CYS A 34 -13.41 -7.98 -5.93
N MET A 35 -13.10 -8.81 -6.95
CA MET A 35 -14.10 -9.59 -7.67
C MET A 35 -14.85 -10.56 -6.76
N GLY A 36 -14.17 -11.16 -5.78
CA GLY A 36 -14.80 -12.01 -4.78
C GLY A 36 -15.78 -11.29 -3.83
N ILE A 37 -15.71 -9.97 -3.74
CA ILE A 37 -16.56 -9.14 -2.86
C ILE A 37 -17.67 -8.46 -3.66
N ALA A 38 -17.32 -7.80 -4.76
CA ALA A 38 -18.22 -6.93 -5.51
C ALA A 38 -18.82 -7.60 -6.76
N SER A 39 -18.14 -8.61 -7.33
CA SER A 39 -18.51 -9.21 -8.61
C SER A 39 -18.73 -8.19 -9.74
N ASP A 40 -17.94 -7.12 -9.74
CA ASP A 40 -18.04 -6.00 -10.69
C ASP A 40 -16.67 -5.76 -11.36
N ASP A 41 -16.53 -6.25 -12.59
CA ASP A 41 -15.31 -6.19 -13.38
C ASP A 41 -14.85 -4.75 -13.63
N THR A 42 -15.77 -3.86 -13.99
CA THR A 42 -15.45 -2.46 -14.30
C THR A 42 -14.96 -1.72 -13.06
N LEU A 43 -15.66 -1.90 -11.93
CA LEU A 43 -15.26 -1.29 -10.67
C LEU A 43 -13.92 -1.85 -10.17
N CYS A 44 -13.75 -3.17 -10.21
CA CYS A 44 -12.57 -3.83 -9.69
C CYS A 44 -11.33 -3.57 -10.54
N ALA A 45 -11.46 -3.54 -11.87
CA ALA A 45 -10.38 -3.15 -12.76
C ALA A 45 -9.95 -1.69 -12.51
N CYS A 46 -10.91 -0.75 -12.44
CA CYS A 46 -10.60 0.65 -12.16
C CYS A 46 -9.89 0.82 -10.81
N LYS A 47 -10.38 0.18 -9.74
CA LYS A 47 -9.77 0.31 -8.41
C LYS A 47 -8.38 -0.30 -8.33
N ALA A 48 -8.15 -1.44 -9.01
CA ALA A 48 -6.82 -2.04 -9.10
C ALA A 48 -5.83 -1.12 -9.81
N ASP A 49 -6.26 -0.46 -10.90
CA ASP A 49 -5.45 0.53 -11.61
C ASP A 49 -5.20 1.80 -10.78
N ALA A 50 -6.22 2.34 -10.14
CA ALA A 50 -6.09 3.53 -9.31
C ALA A 50 -5.11 3.28 -8.15
N ALA A 51 -5.21 2.12 -7.49
CA ALA A 51 -4.33 1.75 -6.38
C ALA A 51 -2.84 1.74 -6.78
N MET A 52 -2.48 1.37 -8.01
CA MET A 52 -1.09 1.43 -8.50
C MET A 52 -0.48 2.84 -8.47
N SER A 53 -1.32 3.87 -8.51
CA SER A 53 -0.89 5.29 -8.52
C SER A 53 -1.11 6.01 -7.19
N LEU A 54 -2.02 5.51 -6.35
CA LEU A 54 -2.46 6.19 -5.14
C LEU A 54 -1.68 5.78 -3.90
N ILE A 55 -1.08 4.59 -3.91
CA ILE A 55 -0.46 3.96 -2.74
C ILE A 55 0.83 3.23 -3.14
N ASP A 56 1.67 2.91 -2.16
CA ASP A 56 2.91 2.16 -2.35
C ASP A 56 2.71 0.64 -2.15
N GLU A 57 3.75 -0.15 -2.44
CA GLU A 57 3.78 -1.61 -2.32
C GLU A 57 3.40 -2.09 -0.92
N ARG A 58 3.90 -1.44 0.13
CA ARG A 58 3.57 -1.81 1.52
C ARG A 58 2.08 -1.59 1.77
N PHE A 59 1.57 -0.43 1.35
CA PHE A 59 0.20 -0.04 1.63
C PHE A 59 -0.81 -0.81 0.80
N MET A 60 -0.45 -1.23 -0.43
CA MET A 60 -1.24 -2.17 -1.22
C MET A 60 -1.49 -3.47 -0.45
N GLY A 61 -0.47 -4.00 0.25
CA GLY A 61 -0.64 -5.15 1.14
C GLY A 61 -1.61 -4.90 2.30
N VAL A 62 -1.59 -3.70 2.90
CA VAL A 62 -2.56 -3.31 3.95
C VAL A 62 -3.99 -3.30 3.40
N VAL A 63 -4.18 -2.75 2.20
CA VAL A 63 -5.49 -2.66 1.56
C VAL A 63 -6.04 -4.05 1.22
N ILE A 64 -5.24 -4.92 0.57
CA ILE A 64 -5.64 -6.29 0.22
C ILE A 64 -6.04 -7.07 1.48
N LYS A 65 -5.21 -7.02 2.53
CA LYS A 65 -5.52 -7.68 3.81
C LYS A 65 -6.81 -7.17 4.43
N SER A 66 -7.09 -5.87 4.30
CA SER A 66 -8.32 -5.27 4.82
C SER A 66 -9.55 -5.71 4.02
N MET A 67 -9.43 -5.83 2.69
CA MET A 67 -10.49 -6.37 1.83
C MET A 67 -10.82 -7.83 2.17
N GLN A 68 -9.83 -8.62 2.62
CA GLN A 68 -10.00 -9.99 3.09
C GLN A 68 -10.56 -10.10 4.53
N GLY A 69 -11.01 -8.99 5.12
CA GLY A 69 -11.64 -8.95 6.45
C GLY A 69 -10.69 -8.59 7.60
N GLY A 70 -9.44 -8.22 7.31
CA GLY A 70 -8.52 -7.65 8.29
C GLY A 70 -8.81 -6.17 8.58
N SER A 71 -8.09 -5.62 9.56
CA SER A 71 -8.08 -4.18 9.85
C SER A 71 -6.67 -3.59 9.68
N PRO A 72 -6.55 -2.33 9.23
CA PRO A 72 -5.28 -1.61 9.25
C PRO A 72 -4.71 -1.49 10.67
N ALA A 73 -3.40 -1.32 10.78
CA ALA A 73 -2.77 -0.91 12.03
C ALA A 73 -3.22 0.51 12.41
N GLU A 74 -3.11 0.87 13.70
CA GLU A 74 -3.57 2.17 14.19
C GLU A 74 -2.99 3.36 13.40
N GLY A 75 -1.69 3.32 13.10
CA GLY A 75 -1.02 4.35 12.31
C GLY A 75 -1.41 4.42 10.84
N ASP A 76 -2.12 3.41 10.31
CA ASP A 76 -2.49 3.31 8.90
C ASP A 76 -3.93 3.76 8.61
N TYR A 77 -4.78 3.97 9.62
CA TYR A 77 -6.21 4.28 9.40
C TYR A 77 -6.45 5.55 8.58
N VAL A 78 -5.70 6.62 8.83
CA VAL A 78 -5.86 7.88 8.09
C VAL A 78 -5.50 7.70 6.62
N ALA A 79 -4.36 7.03 6.35
CA ALA A 79 -3.94 6.71 4.99
C ALA A 79 -4.94 5.79 4.29
N TYR A 80 -5.49 4.81 5.02
CA TYR A 80 -6.44 3.84 4.49
C TYR A 80 -7.73 4.52 4.07
N ASN A 81 -8.32 5.33 4.96
CA ASN A 81 -9.56 6.06 4.67
C ASN A 81 -9.34 7.10 3.56
N THR A 82 -8.17 7.74 3.51
CA THR A 82 -7.80 8.64 2.41
C THR A 82 -7.74 7.90 1.07
N TYR A 83 -7.12 6.72 1.04
CA TYR A 83 -7.10 5.86 -0.14
C TYR A 83 -8.52 5.46 -0.55
N VAL A 84 -9.35 4.99 0.37
CA VAL A 84 -10.74 4.58 0.08
C VAL A 84 -11.50 5.74 -0.56
N ALA A 85 -11.47 6.93 0.04
CA ALA A 85 -12.14 8.11 -0.50
C ALA A 85 -11.65 8.48 -1.91
N LYS A 86 -10.33 8.54 -2.13
CA LYS A 86 -9.75 8.84 -3.45
C LYS A 86 -10.11 7.78 -4.50
N SER A 87 -10.01 6.50 -4.14
CA SER A 87 -10.35 5.40 -5.05
C SER A 87 -11.85 5.38 -5.40
N ASN A 88 -12.72 5.87 -4.52
CA ASN A 88 -14.14 6.03 -4.79
C ASN A 88 -14.35 7.23 -5.72
N GLN A 89 -13.77 8.38 -5.43
CA GLN A 89 -13.87 9.56 -6.29
C GLN A 89 -13.45 9.27 -7.74
N VAL A 90 -12.43 8.43 -7.95
CA VAL A 90 -11.96 8.06 -9.29
C VAL A 90 -12.88 7.03 -9.97
N CYS A 91 -13.25 5.96 -9.25
CA CYS A 91 -13.86 4.78 -9.88
C CYS A 91 -15.36 4.63 -9.67
N LYS A 92 -15.92 5.37 -8.72
CA LYS A 92 -17.34 5.38 -8.38
C LYS A 92 -17.71 6.72 -7.71
N PRO A 93 -17.70 7.82 -8.49
CA PRO A 93 -17.88 9.17 -7.96
C PRO A 93 -19.26 9.43 -7.34
N ASP A 94 -20.21 8.53 -7.57
CA ASP A 94 -21.56 8.50 -7.03
C ASP A 94 -21.71 7.68 -5.74
N TYR A 95 -20.59 7.22 -5.13
CA TYR A 95 -20.62 6.51 -3.85
C TYR A 95 -20.95 7.41 -2.64
#